data_AF-A0A1V5DA35-F1
#
_entry.id   AF-A0A1V5DA35-F1
#
_cell.length_a   1.000
_cell.length_b   1.000
_cell.length_c   1.000
_cell.angle_alpha   90.00
_cell.angle_beta   90.00
_cell.angle_gamma   90.00
#
_symmetry.space_group_name_H-M   'P 1'
#
loop_
_entity.id
_entity.type
_entity.pdbx_description
1 polymer ?
#
loop_
_entity_poly.entity_id
_entity_poly.type
_entity_poly.pdbx_seq_one_letter_code
_entity_poly.pdbx_strand_id
1 'polypeptide(L)' 'MEGNNLSEFKKHRQSMEDLCRILELPWEKISPIYVRELKRMQNRAKIREYLPVLVSRHVKDILRKL' A
#
# COMPACT_ATOMS: atom_id res chain seq x y z
N MET A 1 16.06 4.02 18.60
CA MET A 1 15.35 3.04 17.74
C MET A 1 14.74 3.78 16.55
N GLU A 2 15.53 4.21 15.56
CA GLU A 2 15.06 5.09 14.46
C GLU A 2 15.12 4.46 13.05
N GLY A 3 15.58 3.21 12.91
CA GLY A 3 15.73 2.56 11.60
C GLY A 3 14.46 1.93 11.01
N ASN A 4 13.42 1.70 11.81
CA ASN A 4 12.24 0.92 11.36
C ASN A 4 11.28 1.71 10.46
N ASN A 5 11.08 3.01 10.70
CA ASN A 5 10.11 3.81 9.93
C ASN A 5 10.53 4.07 8.48
N LEU A 6 11.83 4.27 8.23
CA LEU A 6 12.37 4.49 6.88
C LEU A 6 12.26 3.22 6.02
N SER A 7 12.51 2.05 6.60
CA SER A 7 12.37 0.76 5.92
C SER A 7 10.91 0.47 5.56
N GLU A 8 9.98 0.74 6.49
CA GLU A 8 8.55 0.54 6.28
C GLU A 8 8.01 1.48 5.19
N PHE A 9 8.37 2.76 5.23
CA PHE A 9 7.99 3.73 4.21
C PHE A 9 8.47 3.33 2.81
N LYS A 10 9.72 2.85 2.69
CA LYS A 10 10.26 2.34 1.41
C LYS A 10 9.45 1.16 0.87
N LYS A 11 9.05 0.21 1.72
CA LYS A 11 8.22 -0.95 1.32
C LYS A 11 6.85 -0.53 0.80
N HIS A 12 6.19 0.42 1.47
CA HIS A 12 4.90 0.96 1.00
C HIS A 12 5.03 1.76 -0.29
N ARG A 13 6.11 2.55 -0.44
CA ARG A 13 6.39 3.26 -1.68
C ARG A 13 6.58 2.29 -2.85
N GLN A 14 7.42 1.28 -2.68
CA GLN A 14 7.64 0.25 -3.71
C GLN A 14 6.33 -0.43 -4.10
N SER A 15 5.50 -0.77 -3.11
CA SER A 15 4.18 -1.36 -3.33
C SER A 15 3.27 -0.49 -4.21
N MET A 16 3.26 0.83 -3.98
CA MET A 16 2.49 1.78 -4.79
C MET A 16 3.07 1.92 -6.22
N GLU A 17 4.40 1.96 -6.36
CA GLU A 17 5.06 2.00 -7.67
C GLU A 17 4.75 0.74 -8.50
N ASP A 18 4.76 -0.43 -7.87
CA ASP A 18 4.41 -1.70 -8.53
C ASP A 18 2.93 -1.73 -8.94
N LEU A 19 2.03 -1.18 -8.11
CA LEU A 19 0.62 -1.03 -8.47
C LEU A 19 0.42 -0.10 -9.66
N CYS A 20 1.17 1.01 -9.75
CA CYS A 20 1.12 1.90 -10.92
C CYS A 20 1.50 1.15 -12.20
N ARG A 21 2.55 0.32 -12.15
CA ARG A 21 2.99 -0.50 -13.29
C ARG A 21 1.99 -1.60 -13.66
N ILE A 22 1.46 -2.31 -12.67
CA ILE A 22 0.54 -3.46 -12.90
C ILE A 22 -0.82 -3.02 -13.44
N LEU A 23 -1.29 -1.84 -13.01
CA LEU A 23 -2.61 -1.32 -13.37
C LEU A 23 -2.56 -0.26 -14.47
N GLU A 24 -1.35 0.11 -14.93
CA GLU A 24 -1.12 1.20 -15.89
C GLU A 24 -1.80 2.51 -15.48
N LEU A 25 -1.85 2.75 -14.17
CA LEU A 25 -2.47 3.93 -13.56
C LEU A 25 -1.40 4.88 -13.01
N PRO A 26 -1.65 6.19 -13.09
CA PRO A 26 -0.70 7.17 -12.59
C PRO A 26 -0.74 7.23 -11.06
N TRP A 27 0.34 7.72 -10.45
CA TRP A 27 0.55 7.75 -9.00
C TRP A 27 -0.59 8.44 -8.24
N GLU A 28 -1.16 9.49 -8.83
CA GLU A 28 -2.25 10.29 -8.27
C GLU A 28 -3.55 9.51 -8.11
N LYS A 29 -3.72 8.41 -8.88
CA LYS A 29 -4.85 7.49 -8.73
C LYS A 29 -4.59 6.42 -7.67
N ILE A 30 -3.36 5.90 -7.59
CA ILE A 30 -2.99 4.81 -6.67
C ILE A 30 -2.77 5.31 -5.25
N SER A 31 -1.94 6.33 -5.08
CA SER A 31 -1.46 6.84 -3.79
C SER A 31 -2.58 7.17 -2.78
N PRO A 32 -3.61 7.97 -3.12
CA PRO A 32 -4.63 8.33 -2.14
C PRO A 32 -5.47 7.11 -1.69
N ILE A 33 -5.73 6.16 -2.60
CA ILE A 33 -6.46 4.94 -2.28
C ILE A 33 -5.61 4.06 -1.36
N TYR A 34 -4.34 3.87 -1.71
CA TYR A 34 -3.40 3.08 -0.93
C TYR A 34 -3.24 3.63 0.49
N VAL A 35 -3.00 4.93 0.65
CA VAL A 35 -2.83 5.57 1.96
C VAL A 35 -4.11 5.45 2.81
N ARG A 36 -5.29 5.60 2.20
CA ARG A 36 -6.57 5.44 2.89
C ARG A 36 -6.75 4.03 3.41
N GLU A 37 -6.50 3.02 2.58
CA GLU A 37 -6.65 1.62 3.00
C GLU A 37 -5.54 1.19 3.97
N LEU A 38 -4.31 1.70 3.81
CA LEU A 38 -3.22 1.49 4.77
C LEU A 38 -3.64 1.94 6.18
N LYS A 39 -4.19 3.16 6.32
CA LYS A 39 -4.67 3.65 7.62
C LYS A 39 -5.78 2.78 8.21
N ARG A 40 -6.71 2.32 7.38
CA ARG A 40 -7.80 1.42 7.82
C ARG A 40 -7.28 0.07 8.32
N MET A 41 -6.29 -0.48 7.61
CA MET A 41 -5.73 -1.80 7.92
C MET A 41 -4.70 -1.76 9.05
N GLN A 42 -3.96 -0.66 9.22
CA GLN A 42 -3.03 -0.44 10.34
C GLN A 42 -3.72 -0.62 11.70
N ASN A 43 -4.97 -0.17 11.83
CA ASN A 43 -5.74 -0.30 13.07
C ASN A 43 -6.21 -1.72 13.37
N ARG A 44 -6.13 -2.64 12.39
CA ARG A 44 -6.63 -4.03 12.51
C ARG A 44 -5.52 -5.07 12.42
N ALA A 45 -4.35 -4.72 11.89
CA ALA A 45 -3.27 -5.66 11.63
C ALA A 45 -2.49 -6.00 12.91
N LYS A 46 -2.55 -7.26 13.32
CA LYS A 46 -1.72 -7.80 14.42
C LYS A 46 -0.24 -7.95 14.04
N ILE A 47 0.07 -8.11 12.75
CA ILE A 47 1.44 -8.26 12.24
C ILE A 47 1.68 -7.21 11.14
N ARG A 48 2.51 -6.21 11.45
CA ARG A 48 2.77 -5.06 10.56
C ARG A 48 3.64 -5.41 9.35
N GLU A 49 4.45 -6.45 9.44
CA GLU A 49 5.39 -6.84 8.36
C GLU A 49 4.69 -7.24 7.06
N TYR A 50 3.51 -7.86 7.15
CA TYR A 50 2.71 -8.26 5.98
C TYR A 50 1.80 -7.14 5.46
N LEU A 51 1.74 -6.01 6.16
CA LEU A 51 0.81 -4.94 5.85
C LEU A 51 0.98 -4.36 4.44
N PRO A 52 2.21 -4.14 3.91
CA PRO A 52 2.38 -3.68 2.53
C PRO A 52 1.75 -4.63 1.51
N VAL A 53 1.91 -5.95 1.70
CA VAL A 53 1.35 -6.97 0.80
C VAL A 53 -0.18 -6.99 0.87
N LEU A 54 -0.73 -6.97 2.09
CA LEU A 54 -2.17 -7.00 2.32
C LEU A 54 -2.86 -5.76 1.73
N VAL A 55 -2.30 -4.58 1.97
CA VAL A 55 -2.84 -3.32 1.43
C VAL A 55 -2.74 -3.32 -0.09
N SER A 56 -1.61 -3.76 -0.66
CA SER A 56 -1.44 -3.81 -2.12
C SER A 56 -2.48 -4.69 -2.80
N ARG A 57 -2.72 -5.89 -2.24
CA ARG A 57 -3.74 -6.80 -2.75
C ARG A 57 -5.14 -6.18 -2.67
N HIS A 58 -5.47 -5.57 -1.52
CA HIS A 58 -6.76 -4.94 -1.33
C HIS A 58 -7.00 -3.77 -2.30
N VAL A 59 -6.00 -2.90 -2.48
CA VAL A 59 -6.05 -1.77 -3.42
C VAL A 59 -6.20 -2.26 -4.86
N LYS A 60 -5.46 -3.30 -5.24
CA LYS A 60 -5.59 -3.94 -6.56
C LYS A 60 -7.00 -4.47 -6.79
N ASP A 61 -7.61 -5.12 -5.79
CA ASP A 61 -8.97 -5.64 -5.89
C ASP A 61 -10.03 -4.53 -5.98
N ILE A 62 -9.84 -3.41 -5.28
CA ILE A 62 -10.71 -2.22 -5.39
C ILE A 62 -10.64 -1.66 -6.82
N LEU A 63 -9.43 -1.47 -7.34
CA LEU A 63 -9.21 -0.80 -8.62
C LEU A 63 -9.58 -1.65 -9.83
N ARG A 64 -9.53 -2.99 -9.72
CA ARG A 64 -9.97 -3.89 -10.79
C ARG A 64 -11.49 -4.10 -10.85
N LYS A 65 -12.21 -3.72 -9.80
CA LYS A 65 -13.68 -3.79 -9.75
C LYS A 65 -14.37 -2.49 -10.18
N LEU A 66 -13.59 -1.43 -10.38
CA LEU A 66 -14.01 -0.19 -11.02
C LEU A 66 -13.90 -0.33 -12.54
#